data_AF-A0A1E3Y4Q3-F1
#
_entry.id   AF-A0A1E3Y4Q3-F1
#
_cell.length_a   1.000
_cell.length_b   1.000
_cell.length_c   1.000
_cell.angle_alpha   90.00
_cell.angle_beta   90.00
_cell.angle_gamma   90.00
#
_symmetry.space_group_name_H-M   'P 1'
#
loop_
_entity.id
_entity.type
_entity.pdbx_description
1 polymer ?
#
loop_
_entity_poly.entity_id
_entity_poly.type
_entity_poly.pdbx_seq_one_letter_code
_entity_poly.pdbx_strand_id
1 'polypeptide(L)' 'MGYTNRHGQTVIGRMTVVDRVSAIYVLRCEDCGLEYSAYEIDVKHRRCPHDADAGRPARIH' A
#
# COMPACT_ATOMS: atom_id res chain seq x y z
N MET A 1 -13.69 4.51 1.21
CA MET A 1 -12.77 3.45 1.69
C MET A 1 -13.33 2.12 1.21
N GLY A 2 -12.48 1.14 0.90
CA GLY A 2 -12.94 -0.16 0.38
C GLY A 2 -12.66 -0.44 -1.09
N TYR A 3 -11.74 0.29 -1.74
CA TYR A 3 -11.18 -0.17 -3.01
C TYR A 3 -10.17 -1.27 -2.72
N THR A 4 -10.37 -2.46 -3.26
CA THR A 4 -9.39 -3.54 -3.22
C THR A 4 -8.78 -3.69 -4.61
N ASN A 5 -7.46 -3.61 -4.69
CA ASN A 5 -6.76 -3.78 -5.96
C ASN A 5 -6.75 -5.26 -6.39
N ARG A 6 -6.32 -5.52 -7.64
CA ARG A 6 -6.22 -6.90 -8.19
C ARG A 6 -5.25 -7.81 -7.45
N HIS A 7 -4.44 -7.26 -6.54
CA HIS A 7 -3.45 -7.97 -5.75
C HIS A 7 -3.94 -8.26 -4.32
N GLY A 8 -5.19 -7.90 -3.98
CA GLY A 8 -5.78 -8.21 -2.68
C GLY A 8 -5.42 -7.20 -1.59
N GLN A 9 -5.09 -5.95 -1.94
CA GLN A 9 -4.87 -4.90 -0.94
C GLN A 9 -5.99 -3.87 -0.95
N THR A 10 -6.56 -3.68 0.23
CA THR A 10 -7.75 -2.86 0.47
C THR A 10 -7.34 -1.50 0.99
N VAL A 11 -7.87 -0.44 0.38
CA VAL A 11 -7.70 0.94 0.87
C VAL A 11 -8.53 1.15 2.13
N ILE A 12 -7.85 1.29 3.26
CA ILE A 12 -8.42 1.51 4.59
C ILE A 12 -8.27 2.96 5.08
N GLY A 13 -7.47 3.77 4.39
CA GLY A 13 -7.12 5.11 4.83
C GLY A 13 -6.74 6.02 3.66
N ARG A 14 -6.92 7.33 3.83
CA ARG A 14 -6.37 8.36 2.94
C ARG A 14 -5.70 9.44 3.79
N MET A 15 -4.46 9.76 3.46
CA MET A 15 -3.70 10.88 3.98
C MET A 15 -3.62 11.95 2.88
N THR A 16 -4.05 13.16 3.20
CA THR A 16 -3.91 14.31 2.30
C THR A 16 -2.52 14.90 2.53
N VAL A 17 -1.68 14.92 1.49
CA VAL A 17 -0.40 15.62 1.53
C VAL A 17 -0.67 17.10 1.20
N VAL A 18 0.01 18.00 1.92
CA VAL A 18 -0.16 19.46 1.81
C VAL A 18 0.29 19.98 0.43
N ASP A 19 1.18 19.25 -0.25
CA ASP A 19 1.55 19.49 -1.64
C ASP A 19 0.58 18.81 -2.61
N ARG A 20 -0.08 19.64 -3.42
CA ARG A 20 -1.33 19.41 -4.16
C ARG A 20 -1.29 18.36 -5.28
N VAL A 21 -0.28 17.51 -5.32
CA VAL A 21 0.04 16.72 -6.51
C VAL A 21 -0.38 15.25 -6.40
N SER A 22 -0.49 14.68 -5.20
CA SER A 22 -0.94 13.28 -5.03
C SER A 22 -1.41 13.00 -3.62
N ALA A 23 -2.52 12.26 -3.50
CA ALA A 23 -2.92 11.69 -2.21
C ALA A 23 -2.06 10.46 -1.87
N ILE A 24 -1.83 10.25 -0.57
CA ILE A 24 -1.28 9.00 -0.05
C ILE A 24 -2.44 8.18 0.50
N TYR A 25 -2.50 6.91 0.17
CA TYR A 25 -3.48 5.97 0.68
C TYR A 25 -2.81 4.97 1.62
N VAL A 26 -3.56 4.54 2.64
CA VAL A 26 -3.18 3.42 3.50
C VAL A 26 -3.90 2.18 2.98
N LEU A 27 -3.12 1.16 2.68
CA LEU A 27 -3.56 -0.14 2.19
C LEU A 27 -3.37 -1.18 3.29
N ARG A 28 -4.27 -2.16 3.36
CA ARG A 28 -4.12 -3.38 4.16
C ARG A 28 -4.13 -4.58 3.22
N CYS A 29 -3.14 -5.47 3.34
CA CYS A 29 -3.17 -6.75 2.62
C CYS A 29 -4.20 -7.68 3.26
N GLU A 30 -5.09 -8.27 2.47
CA GLU A 30 -6.08 -9.23 2.98
C GLU A 30 -5.48 -10.60 3.30
N ASP A 31 -4.28 -10.92 2.79
CA ASP A 31 -3.59 -12.18 3.05
C ASP A 31 -2.81 -12.15 4.37
N CYS A 32 -1.86 -11.22 4.50
CA CYS A 32 -0.96 -11.15 5.66
C CYS A 32 -1.35 -10.08 6.69
N GLY A 33 -2.35 -9.24 6.40
CA GLY A 33 -2.80 -8.16 7.28
C GLY A 33 -1.88 -6.93 7.34
N LEU A 34 -0.73 -6.92 6.65
CA LEU A 34 0.21 -5.80 6.67
C LEU A 34 -0.44 -4.50 6.17
N GLU A 35 -0.32 -3.44 6.98
CA GLU A 35 -0.73 -2.09 6.61
C GLU A 35 0.47 -1.28 6.12
N TYR A 36 0.29 -0.56 5.00
CA TYR A 36 1.36 0.23 4.39
C TYR A 36 0.81 1.35 3.50
N SER A 37 1.66 2.35 3.24
CA SER A 37 1.29 3.53 2.46
C SER A 37 1.66 3.38 0.99
N ALA A 38 0.85 3.96 0.10
CA ALA A 38 1.18 4.12 -1.33
C ALA A 38 0.60 5.42 -1.89
N TYR A 39 1.24 5.98 -2.91
CA TYR A 39 0.64 7.09 -3.67
C TYR A 39 -0.59 6.61 -4.45
N GLU A 40 -1.57 7.51 -4.63
CA GLU A 40 -2.80 7.25 -5.38
C GLU A 40 -2.55 6.57 -6.73
N ILE A 41 -1.54 7.06 -7.47
CA ILE A 41 -1.19 6.54 -8.80
C ILE A 41 -0.70 5.07 -8.77
N ASP A 42 -0.16 4.63 -7.64
CA ASP A 42 0.42 3.31 -7.47
C ASP A 42 -0.58 2.29 -6.92
N VAL A 43 -1.64 2.73 -6.23
CA VAL A 43 -2.60 1.88 -5.52
C VAL A 43 -3.11 0.71 -6.36
N LYS A 44 -3.42 0.95 -7.64
CA LYS A 44 -3.95 -0.08 -8.57
C LYS A 44 -2.94 -1.15 -9.00
N HIS A 45 -1.64 -0.86 -8.90
CA HIS A 45 -0.56 -1.76 -9.32
C HIS A 45 0.27 -2.30 -8.16
N ARG A 46 0.13 -1.69 -6.97
CA ARG A 46 0.90 -2.03 -5.79
C ARG A 46 0.65 -3.49 -5.41
N ARG A 47 1.71 -4.18 -4.97
CA ARG A 47 1.63 -5.51 -4.36
C ARG A 47 1.97 -5.39 -2.88
N CYS A 48 1.66 -6.41 -2.08
CA CYS A 48 2.04 -6.45 -0.69
C CYS A 48 3.58 -6.41 -0.56
N PRO A 49 4.13 -5.49 0.26
CA PRO A 49 5.57 -5.44 0.52
C PRO A 49 6.11 -6.74 1.12
N HIS A 50 5.32 -7.42 1.95
CA HIS A 50 5.69 -8.70 2.54
C HIS A 50 6.04 -9.75 1.47
N ASP A 51 5.29 -9.82 0.37
CA ASP A 51 5.58 -10.74 -0.74
C ASP A 51 6.82 -10.34 -1.53
N ALA A 52 7.16 -9.04 -1.55
CA ALA A 52 8.37 -8.54 -2.19
C ALA A 52 9.61 -8.77 -1.32
N ASP A 53 9.47 -8.67 0.01
CA ASP A 53 10.52 -8.93 1.00
C ASP A 53 10.71 -10.44 1.28
N ALA A 54 9.74 -11.31 0.98
CA ALA A 54 9.92 -12.76 1.03
C ALA A 54 11.07 -13.27 0.12
N GLY A 55 11.54 -12.43 -0.83
CA GLY A 55 12.72 -12.68 -1.66
C GLY A 55 13.95 -11.80 -1.36
N ARG A 56 13.91 -10.89 -0.37
CA ARG A 56 15.06 -10.05 0.00
C ARG A 56 15.13 -9.86 1.53
N PRO A 57 16.26 -10.17 2.18
CA PRO A 57 16.40 -9.90 3.61
C PRO A 57 16.23 -8.40 3.87
N ALA A 58 15.26 -8.08 4.74
CA ALA A 58 14.94 -6.72 5.12
C ALA A 58 16.19 -6.00 5.67
N ARG A 59 16.63 -4.93 5.02
CA ARG A 59 17.56 -3.96 5.61
C ARG A 59 16.75 -2.97 6.44
N ILE A 60 16.77 -3.19 7.74
CA ILE A 60 16.46 -2.20 8.77
C ILE A 60 17.59 -1.17 8.80
N HIS A 61 17.25 0.11 8.67
CA HIS A 61 18.07 1.27 9.00
C HIS A 61 17.34 2.08 10.08
#